data_AF-A0A9P5PQQ9-F1
#
_entry.id   AF-A0A9P5PQQ9-F1
#
_cell.length_a   1.000
_cell.length_b   1.000
_cell.length_c   1.000
_cell.angle_alpha   90.00
_cell.angle_beta   90.00
_cell.angle_gamma   90.00
#
_symmetry.space_group_name_H-M   'P 1'
#
loop_
_entity.id
_entity.type
_entity.pdbx_description
1 polymer ?
#
loop_
_entity_poly.entity_id
_entity_poly.type
_entity_poly.pdbx_seq_one_letter_code
_entity_poly.pdbx_strand_id
1 'polypeptide(L)'
;MSSPMVPLLALLASTFVLAANASNVTCSGTGMNWYTNFVGESPCRTYERLRQICNPAFQVGVMRTNTPPDVCDEQLADCCCNSIAFALAMLCLNCQQNIGTSSGYDAGNFVHDHVVHA
;
A
#
# COMPACT_ATOMS: atom_id res chain seq x y z
N MET A 1 33.42 27.40 -36.19
CA MET A 1 33.86 27.16 -34.79
C MET A 1 32.62 26.71 -34.03
N SER A 2 32.35 25.42 -34.05
CA SER A 2 31.15 24.79 -33.48
C SER A 2 31.37 24.58 -31.98
N SER A 3 30.66 25.36 -31.15
CA SER A 3 30.76 25.31 -29.69
C SER A 3 30.33 23.92 -29.14
N PRO A 4 31.18 23.22 -28.36
CA PRO A 4 30.90 21.88 -27.85
C PRO A 4 29.96 21.87 -26.62
N MET A 5 29.27 22.97 -26.33
CA MET A 5 28.48 23.15 -25.11
C MET A 5 27.08 22.53 -25.17
N VAL A 6 26.57 22.26 -26.38
CA VAL A 6 25.22 21.69 -26.61
C VAL A 6 25.11 20.20 -26.20
N PRO A 7 26.06 19.29 -26.53
CA PRO A 7 25.92 17.88 -26.13
C PRO A 7 26.07 17.66 -24.62
N LEU A 8 26.77 18.56 -23.91
CA LEU A 8 26.99 18.44 -22.47
C LEU A 8 25.71 18.75 -21.67
N LEU A 9 24.91 19.72 -22.10
CA LEU A 9 23.59 19.98 -21.49
C LEU A 9 22.60 18.83 -21.74
N ALA A 10 22.67 18.17 -22.90
CA ALA A 10 21.78 17.07 -23.24
C ALA A 10 22.04 15.81 -22.38
N LEU A 11 23.30 15.52 -22.02
CA LEU A 11 23.61 14.40 -21.11
C LEU A 11 23.16 14.66 -19.66
N LEU A 12 23.21 15.91 -19.19
CA LEU A 12 22.79 16.28 -17.84
C LEU A 12 21.27 16.27 -17.64
N ALA A 13 20.49 16.36 -18.74
CA ALA A 13 19.04 16.22 -18.69
C ALA A 13 18.57 14.76 -18.63
N SER A 14 19.37 13.80 -19.13
CA SER A 14 19.02 12.37 -19.12
C SER A 14 19.22 11.69 -17.75
N THR A 15 19.88 12.35 -16.80
CA THR A 15 20.02 11.87 -15.42
C THR A 15 18.92 12.39 -14.49
N PHE A 16 17.87 13.05 -15.04
CA PHE A 16 16.68 13.45 -14.27
C PHE A 16 15.85 12.22 -13.84
N VAL A 17 16.36 11.57 -12.80
CA VAL A 17 15.61 11.13 -11.63
C VAL A 17 14.37 10.28 -11.94
N LEU A 18 14.58 8.99 -12.20
CA LEU A 18 13.63 7.96 -11.74
C LEU A 18 13.88 7.71 -10.24
N ALA A 19 13.55 8.69 -9.40
CA ALA A 19 13.26 8.39 -8.01
C ALA A 19 11.93 7.66 -8.02
N ALA A 20 11.96 6.32 -7.97
CA ALA A 20 10.81 5.57 -7.53
C ALA A 20 10.53 6.04 -6.10
N ASN A 21 9.62 7.00 -5.94
CA ASN A 21 9.06 7.31 -4.64
C ASN A 21 8.58 5.96 -4.09
N ALA A 22 9.14 5.53 -2.97
CA ALA A 22 8.62 4.38 -2.25
C ALA A 22 7.19 4.76 -1.86
N SER A 23 6.24 4.42 -2.72
CA SER A 23 4.83 4.69 -2.49
C SER A 23 4.40 3.77 -1.36
N ASN A 24 3.50 4.21 -0.48
CA ASN A 24 2.98 3.39 0.61
C ASN A 24 2.26 2.12 0.12
N VAL A 25 2.07 2.00 -1.20
CA VAL A 25 1.55 0.81 -1.86
C VAL A 25 2.63 -0.18 -2.30
N THR A 26 3.91 0.18 -2.32
CA THR A 26 5.00 -0.72 -2.68
C THR A 26 5.44 -1.53 -1.46
N CYS A 27 5.52 -2.86 -1.59
CA CYS A 27 5.93 -3.71 -0.46
C CYS A 27 7.42 -3.55 -0.15
N SER A 28 7.76 -3.52 1.14
CA SER A 28 9.14 -3.40 1.61
C SER A 28 9.96 -4.69 1.41
N GLY A 29 9.31 -5.82 1.10
CA GLY A 29 10.01 -7.05 0.72
C GLY A 29 9.07 -8.14 0.17
N THR A 30 9.47 -9.41 0.30
CA THR A 30 8.88 -10.53 -0.45
C THR A 30 7.73 -11.24 0.26
N GLY A 31 7.40 -10.85 1.50
CA GLY A 31 6.34 -11.49 2.30
C GLY A 31 4.97 -11.55 1.61
N MET A 32 4.70 -10.59 0.72
CA MET A 32 3.44 -10.49 -0.04
C MET A 32 3.56 -10.89 -1.52
N ASN A 33 4.67 -11.51 -1.94
CA ASN A 33 4.85 -11.93 -3.34
C ASN A 33 3.80 -12.94 -3.80
N TRP A 34 3.31 -13.82 -2.92
CA TRP A 34 2.24 -14.76 -3.27
C TRP A 34 0.98 -14.03 -3.76
N TYR A 35 0.63 -12.90 -3.13
CA TYR A 35 -0.52 -12.08 -3.49
C TYR A 35 -0.25 -11.35 -4.80
N THR A 36 0.91 -10.68 -4.88
CA THR A 36 1.31 -9.93 -6.08
C THR A 36 1.42 -10.83 -7.31
N ASN A 37 1.89 -12.07 -7.15
CA ASN A 37 1.99 -13.03 -8.26
C ASN A 37 0.63 -13.53 -8.75
N PHE A 38 -0.37 -13.59 -7.86
CA PHE A 38 -1.71 -14.06 -8.22
C PHE A 38 -2.60 -12.94 -8.75
N VAL A 39 -2.56 -11.76 -8.11
CA VAL A 39 -3.43 -10.62 -8.42
C VAL A 39 -2.79 -9.66 -9.44
N GLY A 40 -1.46 -9.61 -9.52
CA GLY A 40 -0.71 -8.70 -10.39
C GLY A 40 -0.48 -7.31 -9.81
N GLU A 41 -0.93 -7.03 -8.58
CA GLU A 41 -0.68 -5.78 -7.85
C GLU A 41 -0.43 -6.07 -6.37
N SER A 42 0.12 -5.10 -5.64
CA SER A 42 0.32 -5.23 -4.20
C SER A 42 -1.01 -5.19 -3.44
N PRO A 43 -1.12 -5.83 -2.26
CA PRO A 43 -2.34 -5.78 -1.46
C PRO A 43 -2.71 -4.36 -1.03
N CYS A 44 -1.72 -3.49 -0.80
CA CYS A 44 -1.96 -2.07 -0.55
C CYS A 44 -2.60 -1.35 -1.74
N ARG A 45 -2.21 -1.69 -2.98
CA ARG A 45 -2.81 -1.10 -4.17
C ARG A 45 -4.25 -1.56 -4.35
N THR A 46 -4.54 -2.83 -4.08
CA THR A 46 -5.92 -3.33 -4.07
C THR A 46 -6.76 -2.66 -2.99
N TYR A 47 -6.22 -2.47 -1.79
CA TYR A 47 -6.89 -1.73 -0.72
C TYR A 47 -7.21 -0.28 -1.10
N GLU A 48 -6.23 0.41 -1.69
CA GLU A 48 -6.40 1.78 -2.19
C GLU A 48 -7.55 1.87 -3.20
N ARG A 49 -7.58 0.94 -4.16
CA ARG A 49 -8.64 0.88 -5.18
C ARG A 49 -10.02 0.60 -4.58
N LEU A 50 -10.10 -0.22 -3.54
CA LEU A 50 -11.35 -0.48 -2.82
C LEU A 50 -11.90 0.82 -2.20
N ARG A 51 -11.05 1.57 -1.48
CA ARG A 51 -11.41 2.87 -0.88
C ARG A 51 -11.76 3.92 -1.95
N GLN A 52 -11.08 3.87 -3.10
CA GLN A 52 -11.32 4.77 -4.23
C GLN A 52 -12.71 4.64 -4.86
N ILE A 53 -13.44 3.55 -4.60
CA ILE A 53 -14.85 3.43 -5.00
C ILE A 53 -15.70 4.53 -4.36
N CYS A 54 -15.38 4.92 -3.13
CA CYS A 54 -16.16 5.90 -2.36
C CYS A 54 -15.44 7.26 -2.26
N ASN A 55 -14.12 7.25 -2.28
CA ASN A 55 -13.30 8.45 -2.29
C ASN A 55 -12.17 8.35 -3.34
N PRO A 56 -12.39 8.87 -4.56
CA PRO A 56 -11.43 8.71 -5.65
C PRO A 56 -10.08 9.39 -5.40
N ALA A 57 -9.99 10.29 -4.41
CA ALA A 57 -8.74 10.93 -4.00
C ALA A 57 -7.99 10.15 -2.90
N PHE A 58 -8.56 9.06 -2.39
CA PHE A 58 -7.93 8.26 -1.35
C PHE A 58 -6.60 7.69 -1.83
N GLN A 59 -5.59 7.82 -0.97
CA GLN A 59 -4.27 7.23 -1.12
C GLN A 59 -3.90 6.53 0.17
N VAL A 60 -3.32 5.35 0.04
CA VAL A 60 -2.88 4.59 1.20
C VAL A 60 -1.73 5.30 1.89
N GLY A 61 -1.85 5.48 3.20
CA GLY A 61 -0.79 5.98 4.08
C GLY A 61 0.08 4.85 4.64
N VAL A 62 0.96 5.20 5.57
CA VAL A 62 1.65 4.21 6.41
C VAL A 62 0.63 3.61 7.38
N MET A 63 0.48 2.28 7.33
CA MET A 63 -0.44 1.53 8.16
C MET A 63 0.01 1.49 9.61
N ARG A 64 -0.96 1.56 10.52
CA ARG A 64 -0.72 1.42 11.97
C ARG A 64 -0.46 -0.04 12.30
N THR A 65 0.52 -0.29 13.15
CA THR A 65 0.79 -1.64 13.68
C THR A 65 -0.25 -2.08 14.71
N ASN A 66 -0.93 -1.12 15.35
CA ASN A 66 -2.08 -1.38 16.21
C ASN A 66 -3.33 -1.57 15.34
N THR A 67 -4.13 -2.58 15.66
CA THR A 67 -5.32 -2.93 14.89
C THR A 67 -6.54 -2.13 15.35
N PRO A 68 -7.39 -1.61 14.44
CA PRO A 68 -7.30 -1.73 12.99
C PRO A 68 -6.17 -0.87 12.37
N PRO A 69 -5.55 -1.34 11.29
CA PRO A 69 -4.34 -0.75 10.72
C PRO A 69 -4.62 0.55 9.95
N ASP A 70 -5.88 0.75 9.54
CA ASP A 70 -6.38 1.96 8.91
C ASP A 70 -7.50 2.58 9.76
N VAL A 71 -7.68 3.90 9.65
CA VAL A 71 -8.78 4.63 10.26
C VAL A 71 -9.80 4.95 9.18
N CYS A 72 -11.04 4.50 9.38
CA CYS A 72 -12.14 4.76 8.45
C CYS A 72 -12.65 6.19 8.68
N ASP A 73 -12.36 7.10 7.75
CA ASP A 73 -12.82 8.50 7.72
C ASP A 73 -13.74 8.79 6.52
N GLU A 74 -14.25 7.74 5.87
CA GLU A 74 -15.14 7.87 4.73
C GLU A 74 -16.54 8.33 5.15
N GLN A 75 -17.22 9.06 4.26
CA GLN A 75 -18.62 9.44 4.46
C GLN A 75 -19.54 8.21 4.50
N LEU A 76 -19.18 7.14 3.77
CA LEU A 76 -19.89 5.87 3.73
C LEU A 76 -19.03 4.81 4.43
N ALA A 77 -19.44 4.43 5.65
CA ALA A 77 -18.68 3.50 6.48
C ALA A 77 -18.47 2.13 5.81
N ASP A 78 -19.43 1.66 5.00
CA ASP A 78 -19.35 0.35 4.32
C ASP A 78 -18.14 0.22 3.39
N CYS A 79 -17.54 1.33 2.96
CA CYS A 79 -16.38 1.34 2.08
C CYS A 79 -15.05 1.01 2.80
N CYS A 80 -14.98 1.20 4.12
CA CYS A 80 -13.80 0.88 4.94
C CYS A 80 -14.07 -0.02 6.15
N CYS A 81 -15.32 -0.14 6.60
CA CYS A 81 -15.76 -0.98 7.71
C CYS A 81 -16.43 -2.27 7.23
N ASN A 82 -15.76 -3.02 6.35
CA ASN A 82 -16.19 -4.36 5.97
C ASN A 82 -15.04 -5.36 6.10
N SER A 83 -15.37 -6.66 6.13
CA SER A 83 -14.39 -7.74 6.32
C SER A 83 -13.32 -7.78 5.23
N ILE A 84 -13.67 -7.43 3.98
CA ILE A 84 -12.74 -7.37 2.85
C ILE A 84 -11.76 -6.21 3.01
N ALA A 85 -12.26 -5.02 3.36
CA ALA A 85 -11.44 -3.85 3.65
C ALA A 85 -10.46 -4.12 4.78
N PHE A 86 -10.93 -4.74 5.87
CA PHE A 86 -10.07 -5.12 6.98
C PHE A 86 -8.97 -6.10 6.58
N ALA A 87 -9.32 -7.17 5.86
CA ALA A 87 -8.35 -8.16 5.39
C ALA A 87 -7.30 -7.54 4.47
N LEU A 88 -7.72 -6.71 3.52
CA LEU A 88 -6.80 -6.00 2.61
C LEU A 88 -5.91 -5.00 3.35
N ALA A 89 -6.44 -4.30 4.37
CA ALA A 89 -5.65 -3.38 5.18
C ALA A 89 -4.57 -4.11 6.00
N MET A 90 -4.88 -5.31 6.54
CA MET A 90 -3.89 -6.17 7.21
C MET A 90 -2.82 -6.69 6.25
N LEU A 91 -3.23 -7.12 5.06
CA LEU A 91 -2.28 -7.55 4.02
C LEU A 91 -1.39 -6.38 3.56
N CYS A 92 -1.93 -5.16 3.53
CA CYS A 92 -1.15 -3.96 3.26
C CYS A 92 -0.16 -3.65 4.39
N LEU A 93 -0.56 -3.78 5.66
CA LEU A 93 0.38 -3.66 6.78
C LEU A 93 1.54 -4.66 6.64
N ASN A 94 1.24 -5.93 6.32
CA ASN A 94 2.28 -6.95 6.12
C ASN A 94 3.21 -6.61 4.94
N CYS A 95 2.65 -6.07 3.85
CA CYS A 95 3.39 -5.55 2.70
C CYS A 95 4.36 -4.43 3.11
N GLN A 96 3.91 -3.45 3.88
CA GLN A 96 4.74 -2.32 4.32
C GLN A 96 5.82 -2.72 5.32
N GLN A 97 5.50 -3.63 6.25
CA GLN A 97 6.40 -4.03 7.33
C GLN A 97 7.32 -5.20 6.93
N ASN A 98 7.24 -5.67 5.68
CA ASN A 98 7.91 -6.86 5.18
C ASN A 98 7.69 -8.09 6.10
N ILE A 99 6.46 -8.25 6.57
CA ILE A 99 6.07 -9.34 7.44
C ILE A 99 5.60 -10.49 6.56
N GLY A 100 6.42 -11.55 6.51
CA GLY A 100 6.13 -12.81 5.83
C GLY A 100 5.70 -13.92 6.78
N THR A 101 5.76 -15.16 6.31
CA THR A 101 5.23 -16.39 6.94
C THR A 101 5.72 -16.73 8.36
N SER A 102 6.67 -15.97 8.94
CA SER A 102 7.33 -16.30 10.21
C SER A 102 7.15 -15.28 11.34
N SER A 103 6.49 -14.15 11.09
CA SER A 103 6.22 -13.10 12.11
C SER A 103 4.86 -12.45 11.82
N GLY A 104 4.23 -11.81 12.81
CA GLY A 104 2.93 -11.16 12.64
C GLY A 104 2.63 -10.15 13.76
N TYR A 105 1.70 -9.24 13.50
CA TYR A 105 1.07 -8.44 14.55
C TYR A 105 -0.24 -9.11 14.96
N ASP A 106 -0.39 -9.37 16.26
CA ASP A 106 -1.66 -9.90 16.79
C ASP A 106 -2.75 -8.85 16.62
N ALA A 107 -3.87 -9.27 16.03
CA ALA A 107 -5.09 -8.49 16.10
C ALA A 107 -5.53 -8.41 17.56
N GLY A 108 -5.70 -7.20 18.09
CA GLY A 108 -6.17 -7.02 19.47
C GLY A 108 -7.53 -7.69 19.70
N ASN A 109 -7.86 -8.02 20.96
CA ASN A 109 -9.09 -8.77 21.30
C ASN A 109 -10.39 -8.24 20.65
N PHE A 110 -10.48 -6.93 20.38
CA PHE A 110 -11.64 -6.31 19.73
C PHE A 110 -11.88 -6.81 18.29
N VAL A 111 -10.82 -7.15 17.54
CA VAL A 111 -10.96 -7.56 16.13
C VAL A 111 -11.21 -9.05 15.95
N HIS A 112 -10.85 -9.89 16.93
CA HIS A 112 -11.20 -11.32 16.89
C HIS A 112 -12.72 -11.52 16.91
N ASP A 113 -13.43 -10.76 17.76
CA ASP A 113 -14.87 -10.91 17.94
C ASP A 113 -15.68 -10.40 16.73
N HIS A 114 -15.20 -9.33 16.07
CA HIS A 114 -15.88 -8.70 14.93
C HIS A 114 -15.57 -9.34 13.56
N VAL A 115 -14.45 -10.04 13.38
CA VAL A 115 -14.15 -10.76 12.12
C VAL A 115 -14.80 -12.15 12.08
N VAL A 116 -15.01 -12.79 13.23
CA VAL A 116 -15.65 -14.12 13.31
C VAL A 116 -17.17 -14.05 13.15
N HIS A 117 -17.78 -12.88 13.38
CA HIS A 117 -19.23 -12.67 13.27
C HIS A 117 -19.66 -11.82 12.05
N ALA A 118 -18.82 -11.71 11.02
CA ALA A 118 -19.20 -11.12 9.74
C ALA A 118 -19.89 -12.15 8.81
#